data_AF-A0AA89AS59-F1
#
_entry.id   AF-A0AA89AS59-F1
#
_cell.length_a   1.000
_cell.length_b   1.000
_cell.length_c   1.000
_cell.angle_alpha   90.00
_cell.angle_beta   90.00
_cell.angle_gamma   90.00
#
_symmetry.space_group_name_H-M   'P 1'
#
loop_
_entity.id
_entity.type
_entity.pdbx_description
1 polymer ?
#
loop_
_entity_poly.entity_id
_entity_poly.type
_entity_poly.pdbx_seq_one_letter_code
_entity_poly.pdbx_strand_id
1 'polypeptide(L)'
;MRHSLRSSLAKPYWVQLAYFLFLSSGGFLTLKLSKPKATLFVLRDIDVFFTSVSAATVSSMSTLEMEVFSNTQLVIISILMFVGGEVFTSMLGLHLPRYWPSIRINGFRNRINMASTHSDSFDEMELGSVIEKPVSSTNVQDLKNKSAKCLGNVVLSYLVVVHVVGSSLIFLYISLVPSASQVLNKKGLRTLTFSIFTTISTFANCGFVPINENMVVFKKNSGLLLILIPQILMGNTLYPLCLWVLIRALKRVTKRVEFGYLLENWRELRYSHLLPTVRCFLLGATVFGFILAQWILFCSLEWKSQVTEGLNVHEKLVGSLFQVVNSRHAGEYVFDLSTVSPAILVLFVLMM
;
A
#
# COMPACT_ATOMS: atom_id res chain seq x y z
N MET A 1 45.75 -2.63 -19.36
CA MET A 1 45.48 -3.60 -18.28
C MET A 1 45.06 -2.89 -16.97
N ARG A 2 43.95 -2.14 -16.99
CA ARG A 2 43.34 -1.50 -15.80
C ARG A 2 41.87 -1.11 -16.06
N HIS A 3 41.13 -1.95 -16.80
CA HIS A 3 39.71 -1.75 -17.09
C HIS A 3 38.85 -2.99 -16.74
N SER A 4 39.41 -3.91 -15.94
CA SER A 4 38.64 -4.97 -15.27
C SER A 4 38.30 -4.49 -13.86
N LEU A 5 37.05 -4.70 -13.43
CA LEU A 5 36.46 -4.41 -12.10
C LEU A 5 35.65 -3.10 -11.95
N ARG A 6 34.55 -2.95 -12.69
CA ARG A 6 33.29 -2.40 -12.12
C ARG A 6 32.14 -2.45 -13.12
N SER A 7 31.33 -3.52 -13.06
CA SER A 7 29.86 -3.45 -13.11
C SER A 7 29.26 -4.84 -13.25
N SER A 8 29.44 -5.69 -12.24
CA SER A 8 28.39 -6.68 -11.93
C SER A 8 27.26 -5.89 -11.26
N LEU A 9 26.50 -5.14 -12.06
CA LEU A 9 25.21 -4.61 -11.64
C LEU A 9 24.31 -5.83 -11.49
N ALA A 10 24.18 -6.33 -10.27
CA ALA A 10 23.17 -7.35 -9.96
C ALA A 10 21.86 -6.92 -10.62
N LYS A 11 21.27 -7.79 -11.43
CA LYS A 11 20.03 -7.46 -12.15
C LYS A 11 19.01 -6.92 -11.12
N PRO A 12 18.22 -5.89 -11.46
CA PRO A 12 17.32 -5.21 -10.52
C PRO A 12 16.45 -6.17 -9.67
N TYR A 13 16.05 -7.30 -10.25
CA TYR A 13 15.37 -8.40 -9.57
C TYR A 13 16.13 -8.95 -8.35
N TRP A 14 17.42 -9.23 -8.46
CA TRP A 14 18.23 -9.81 -7.38
C TRP A 14 18.39 -8.85 -6.20
N VAL A 15 18.45 -7.54 -6.47
CA VAL A 15 18.50 -6.52 -5.42
C VAL A 15 17.19 -6.50 -4.64
N GLN A 16 16.05 -6.57 -5.32
CA GLN A 16 14.73 -6.62 -4.68
C GLN A 16 14.52 -7.93 -3.91
N LEU A 17 14.90 -9.07 -4.49
CA LEU A 17 14.83 -10.36 -3.80
C LEU A 17 15.70 -10.34 -2.53
N ALA A 18 16.94 -9.87 -2.63
CA ALA A 18 17.82 -9.72 -1.48
C ALA A 18 17.20 -8.79 -0.42
N TYR A 19 16.62 -7.65 -0.82
CA TYR A 19 15.92 -6.73 0.08
C TYR A 19 14.84 -7.42 0.90
N PHE A 20 13.91 -8.14 0.25
CA PHE A 20 12.83 -8.83 0.98
C PHE A 20 13.34 -10.02 1.82
N LEU A 21 14.38 -10.72 1.38
CA LEU A 21 15.01 -11.79 2.17
C LEU A 21 15.68 -11.24 3.43
N PHE A 22 16.42 -10.13 3.32
CA PHE A 22 17.05 -9.47 4.47
C PHE A 22 16.01 -8.86 5.40
N LEU A 23 14.98 -8.21 4.86
CA LEU A 23 13.89 -7.63 5.64
C LEU A 23 13.15 -8.72 6.44
N SER A 24 12.82 -9.83 5.78
CA SER A 24 12.11 -10.95 6.43
C SER A 24 12.98 -11.67 7.47
N SER A 25 14.27 -11.90 7.16
CA SER A 25 15.19 -12.55 8.10
C SER A 25 15.50 -11.66 9.31
N GLY A 26 15.68 -10.36 9.10
CA GLY A 26 15.87 -9.38 10.16
C GLY A 26 14.62 -9.20 11.02
N GLY A 27 13.44 -9.18 10.40
CA GLY A 27 12.15 -9.18 11.10
C GLY A 27 11.98 -10.40 12.00
N PHE A 28 12.26 -11.59 11.48
CA PHE A 28 12.24 -12.82 12.27
C PHE A 28 13.18 -12.76 13.47
N LEU A 29 14.44 -12.35 13.26
CA LEU A 29 15.43 -12.27 14.34
C LEU A 29 15.00 -11.25 15.41
N THR A 30 14.51 -10.08 15.01
CA THR A 30 14.04 -9.04 15.95
C THR A 30 12.78 -9.46 16.71
N LEU A 31 11.84 -10.16 16.07
CA LEU A 31 10.66 -10.72 16.72
C LEU A 31 11.03 -11.82 17.74
N LYS A 32 11.99 -12.67 17.40
CA LYS A 32 12.49 -13.75 18.27
C LYS A 32 13.27 -13.22 19.48
N LEU A 33 14.05 -12.16 19.30
CA LEU A 33 14.80 -11.52 20.39
C LEU A 33 13.91 -10.66 21.31
N SER A 34 12.73 -10.28 20.85
CA SER A 34 11.79 -9.46 21.63
C SER A 34 11.05 -10.28 22.68
N LYS A 35 10.80 -9.69 23.85
CA LYS A 35 10.10 -10.36 24.95
C LYS A 35 8.65 -10.66 24.57
N PRO A 36 8.20 -11.93 24.64
CA PRO A 36 6.80 -12.29 24.39
C PRO A 36 5.88 -11.79 25.51
N LYS A 37 4.58 -11.65 25.20
CA LYS A 37 3.57 -11.09 26.12
C LYS A 37 3.24 -12.05 27.28
N ALA A 38 3.43 -13.37 27.11
CA ALA A 38 3.24 -14.38 28.17
C ALA A 38 3.95 -15.71 27.84
N THR A 39 4.30 -16.46 28.89
CA THR A 39 5.04 -17.74 28.93
C THR A 39 4.24 -18.99 28.53
N LEU A 40 3.12 -18.86 27.80
CA LEU A 40 2.15 -19.96 27.63
C LEU A 40 2.31 -20.77 26.33
N PHE A 41 2.99 -20.22 25.33
CA PHE A 41 3.28 -20.94 24.09
C PHE A 41 4.72 -20.69 23.66
N VAL A 42 5.50 -21.76 23.52
CA VAL A 42 6.76 -21.71 22.76
C VAL A 42 6.35 -21.51 21.30
N LEU A 43 6.37 -20.25 20.82
CA LEU A 43 6.15 -19.97 19.41
C LEU A 43 7.18 -20.75 18.61
N ARG A 44 6.73 -21.56 17.64
CA ARG A 44 7.66 -22.26 16.77
C ARG A 44 8.36 -21.24 15.90
N ASP A 45 9.66 -21.40 15.73
CA ASP A 45 10.48 -20.48 14.92
C ASP A 45 9.92 -20.32 13.50
N ILE A 46 9.35 -21.39 12.93
CA ILE A 46 8.75 -21.37 11.59
C ILE A 46 7.52 -20.45 11.51
N ASP A 47 6.71 -20.41 12.57
CA ASP A 47 5.49 -19.58 12.61
C ASP A 47 5.84 -18.10 12.72
N VAL A 48 6.85 -17.76 13.55
CA VAL A 48 7.36 -16.39 13.65
C VAL A 48 8.02 -15.94 12.35
N PHE A 49 8.79 -16.82 11.71
CA PHE A 49 9.40 -16.54 10.41
C PHE A 49 8.33 -16.31 9.35
N PHE A 50 7.29 -17.14 9.30
CA PHE A 50 6.17 -16.99 8.38
C PHE A 50 5.44 -15.65 8.59
N THR A 51 5.12 -15.28 9.83
CA THR A 51 4.54 -13.96 10.13
C THR A 51 5.45 -12.82 9.70
N SER A 52 6.77 -12.94 9.92
CA SER A 52 7.72 -11.92 9.49
C SER A 52 7.78 -11.76 7.97
N VAL A 53 7.79 -12.87 7.24
CA VAL A 53 7.74 -12.87 5.77
C VAL A 53 6.44 -12.23 5.33
N SER A 54 5.30 -12.65 5.89
CA SER A 54 3.99 -12.11 5.52
C SER A 54 3.86 -10.61 5.79
N ALA A 55 4.36 -10.12 6.92
CA ALA A 55 4.39 -8.69 7.23
C ALA A 55 5.29 -7.92 6.25
N ALA A 56 6.48 -8.45 5.94
CA ALA A 56 7.40 -7.85 4.99
C ALA A 56 6.87 -7.86 3.55
N THR A 57 6.11 -8.88 3.14
CA THR A 57 5.48 -8.97 1.82
C THR A 57 4.08 -8.38 1.77
N VAL A 58 3.58 -7.87 2.90
CA VAL A 58 2.27 -7.20 2.98
C VAL A 58 1.13 -8.13 2.53
N SER A 59 1.15 -9.38 2.99
CA SER A 59 0.17 -10.41 2.59
C SER A 59 -0.87 -10.75 3.66
N SER A 60 -0.67 -10.35 4.92
CA SER A 60 -1.52 -10.66 6.10
C SER A 60 -1.86 -12.12 6.38
N MET A 61 -1.07 -13.07 5.88
CA MET A 61 -1.23 -14.47 6.26
C MET A 61 -0.46 -14.73 7.56
N SER A 62 -1.14 -15.18 8.61
CA SER A 62 -0.50 -15.62 9.84
C SER A 62 -1.02 -16.97 10.29
N THR A 63 -0.11 -17.83 10.76
CA THR A 63 -0.45 -19.05 11.52
C THR A 63 -0.67 -18.75 13.00
N LEU A 64 -0.29 -17.54 13.43
CA LEU A 64 -0.39 -17.04 14.79
C LEU A 64 -1.50 -15.99 14.89
N GLU A 65 -2.21 -16.06 16.00
CA GLU A 65 -3.13 -15.03 16.44
C GLU A 65 -2.39 -13.72 16.76
N MET A 66 -2.96 -12.59 16.36
CA MET A 66 -2.32 -11.28 16.53
C MET A 66 -2.24 -10.83 17.99
N GLU A 67 -3.12 -11.35 18.86
CA GLU A 67 -3.15 -11.03 20.29
C GLU A 67 -2.03 -11.69 21.10
N VAL A 68 -1.39 -12.73 20.55
CA VAL A 68 -0.24 -13.42 21.16
C VAL A 68 0.99 -12.49 21.20
N PHE A 69 1.10 -11.58 20.24
CA PHE A 69 2.23 -10.66 20.14
C PHE A 69 2.18 -9.57 21.21
N SER A 70 3.36 -9.27 21.79
CA SER A 70 3.51 -8.13 22.70
C SER A 70 3.41 -6.80 21.95
N ASN A 71 3.11 -5.70 22.66
CA ASN A 71 3.06 -4.36 22.04
C ASN A 71 4.36 -4.01 21.30
N THR A 72 5.52 -4.46 21.80
CA THR A 72 6.81 -4.29 21.12
C THR A 72 6.90 -5.09 19.83
N GLN A 73 6.41 -6.34 19.83
CA GLN A 73 6.37 -7.16 18.62
C GLN A 73 5.40 -6.61 17.57
N LEU A 74 4.24 -6.07 17.99
CA LEU A 74 3.30 -5.38 17.11
C LEU A 74 3.93 -4.15 16.44
N VAL A 75 4.76 -3.39 17.16
CA VAL A 75 5.53 -2.28 16.56
C VAL A 75 6.55 -2.80 15.54
N ILE A 76 7.24 -3.91 15.81
CA ILE A 76 8.16 -4.53 14.84
C ILE A 76 7.42 -4.97 13.58
N ILE A 77 6.28 -5.64 13.73
CA ILE A 77 5.42 -6.03 12.60
C ILE A 77 4.97 -4.79 11.82
N SER A 78 4.60 -3.70 12.52
CA SER A 78 4.26 -2.43 11.87
C SER A 78 5.39 -1.87 11.04
N ILE A 79 6.63 -1.89 11.57
CA ILE A 79 7.80 -1.43 10.82
C ILE A 79 8.04 -2.32 9.59
N LEU A 80 7.89 -3.65 9.72
CA LEU A 80 8.01 -4.58 8.60
C LEU A 80 6.98 -4.30 7.50
N MET A 81 5.71 -4.08 7.86
CA MET A 81 4.65 -3.72 6.91
C MET A 81 4.93 -2.39 6.21
N PHE A 82 5.36 -1.38 6.97
CA PHE A 82 5.67 -0.06 6.42
C PHE A 82 6.84 -0.12 5.42
N VAL A 83 7.93 -0.81 5.80
CA VAL A 83 9.14 -0.93 4.97
C VAL A 83 8.92 -1.89 3.79
N GLY A 84 8.06 -2.89 3.95
CA GLY A 84 7.64 -3.82 2.90
C GLY A 84 6.67 -3.20 1.88
N GLY A 85 5.96 -2.14 2.26
CA GLY A 85 4.94 -1.49 1.45
C GLY A 85 5.43 -0.98 0.09
N GLU A 86 4.56 -1.07 -0.91
CA GLU A 86 4.85 -0.65 -2.29
C GLU A 86 5.21 0.85 -2.36
N VAL A 87 4.49 1.70 -1.63
CA VAL A 87 4.75 3.13 -1.61
C VAL A 87 6.14 3.44 -1.03
N PHE A 88 6.53 2.78 0.07
CA PHE A 88 7.84 2.98 0.69
C PHE A 88 8.98 2.49 -0.20
N THR A 89 8.86 1.28 -0.75
CA THR A 89 9.87 0.72 -1.65
C THR A 89 10.02 1.55 -2.93
N SER A 90 8.92 2.13 -3.44
CA SER A 90 8.97 3.07 -4.56
C SER A 90 9.73 4.36 -4.21
N MET A 91 9.55 4.90 -3.00
CA MET A 91 10.26 6.08 -2.50
C MET A 91 11.75 5.79 -2.33
N LEU A 92 12.11 4.62 -1.80
CA LEU A 92 13.50 4.19 -1.65
C LEU A 92 14.23 4.20 -3.01
N GLY A 93 13.54 3.78 -4.07
CA GLY A 93 14.05 3.82 -5.43
C GLY A 93 14.35 5.22 -5.97
N LEU A 94 13.67 6.25 -5.47
CA LEU A 94 13.93 7.66 -5.84
C LEU A 94 15.16 8.23 -5.12
N HIS A 95 15.37 7.86 -3.85
CA HIS A 95 16.49 8.39 -3.04
C HIS A 95 17.80 7.64 -3.25
N LEU A 96 17.74 6.35 -3.61
CA LEU A 96 18.91 5.49 -3.81
C LEU A 96 19.04 4.97 -5.26
N PRO A 97 19.00 5.84 -6.29
CA PRO A 97 18.98 5.39 -7.69
C PRO A 97 20.25 4.63 -8.11
N ARG A 98 21.35 4.81 -7.36
CA ARG A 98 22.64 4.12 -7.57
C ARG A 98 22.62 2.65 -7.13
N TYR A 99 21.81 2.32 -6.12
CA TYR A 99 21.68 0.97 -5.54
C TYR A 99 20.38 0.30 -5.95
N TRP A 100 19.39 1.10 -6.33
CA TRP A 100 18.09 0.69 -6.81
C TRP A 100 17.89 1.25 -8.23
N PRO A 101 18.52 0.66 -9.26
CA PRO A 101 18.31 1.11 -10.63
C PRO A 101 16.82 0.99 -10.92
N SER A 102 16.16 2.15 -11.13
CA SER A 102 14.72 2.32 -11.38
C SER A 102 14.16 1.12 -12.16
N ILE A 103 13.53 0.21 -11.44
CA ILE A 103 13.03 -1.04 -11.99
C ILE A 103 11.82 -0.68 -12.83
N ARG A 104 11.90 -0.96 -14.14
CA ARG A 104 10.70 -1.15 -14.96
C ARG A 104 9.89 -2.25 -14.27
N ILE A 105 8.83 -1.91 -13.57
CA ILE A 105 7.85 -2.90 -13.13
C ILE A 105 7.20 -3.43 -14.41
N ASN A 106 7.79 -4.49 -14.97
CA ASN A 106 7.24 -5.30 -16.06
C ASN A 106 5.92 -5.98 -15.65
N GLY A 107 5.50 -5.89 -14.38
CA GLY A 107 4.23 -6.42 -13.89
C GLY A 107 3.00 -5.83 -14.59
N PHE A 108 3.04 -4.55 -14.98
CA PHE A 108 1.95 -3.94 -15.76
C PHE A 108 2.10 -4.16 -17.27
N ARG A 109 3.32 -4.46 -17.75
CA ARG A 109 3.60 -4.61 -19.19
C ARG A 109 3.36 -6.02 -19.72
N ASN A 110 3.61 -7.05 -18.91
CA ASN A 110 3.40 -8.43 -19.34
C ASN A 110 1.94 -8.88 -19.36
N ARG A 111 1.03 -8.24 -18.59
CA ARG A 111 -0.41 -8.54 -18.67
C ARG A 111 -1.10 -7.91 -19.89
N ILE A 112 -0.57 -6.80 -20.42
CA ILE A 112 -1.15 -6.10 -21.58
C ILE A 112 -0.64 -6.71 -22.89
N ASN A 113 0.61 -7.15 -22.95
CA ASN A 113 1.16 -7.76 -24.17
C ASN A 113 0.50 -9.11 -24.55
N MET A 114 -0.24 -9.76 -23.64
CA MET A 114 -1.08 -10.92 -23.97
C MET A 114 -2.48 -10.53 -24.48
N ALA A 115 -2.91 -9.28 -24.26
CA ALA A 115 -4.22 -8.74 -24.65
C ALA A 115 -4.16 -7.76 -25.83
N SER A 116 -2.97 -7.34 -26.26
CA SER A 116 -2.76 -6.46 -27.41
C SER A 116 -1.85 -7.11 -28.45
N THR A 117 -2.27 -8.24 -29.00
CA THR A 117 -1.81 -8.64 -30.34
C THR A 117 -2.66 -7.86 -31.33
N HIS A 118 -2.21 -6.67 -31.72
CA HIS A 118 -2.40 -6.00 -33.01
C HIS A 118 -2.10 -4.50 -32.88
N SER A 119 -1.43 -3.98 -33.91
CA SER A 119 -1.08 -2.57 -34.21
C SER A 119 -0.19 -1.82 -33.22
N ASP A 120 1.13 -1.82 -33.48
CA ASP A 120 1.77 -0.66 -34.13
C ASP A 120 3.29 -0.84 -34.19
N SER A 121 3.77 -1.12 -35.39
CA SER A 121 5.16 -1.02 -35.82
C SER A 121 5.49 0.44 -36.15
N PHE A 122 6.35 1.06 -35.35
CA PHE A 122 7.11 2.22 -35.79
C PHE A 122 8.57 2.04 -35.38
N ASP A 123 9.37 1.65 -36.36
CA ASP A 123 10.82 1.76 -36.36
C ASP A 123 11.21 3.24 -36.42
N GLU A 124 12.08 3.69 -35.51
CA GLU A 124 12.88 4.91 -35.73
C GLU A 124 14.36 4.54 -35.68
N MET A 125 14.96 4.67 -36.86
CA MET A 125 16.36 4.52 -37.21
C MET A 125 17.12 5.80 -36.77
N GLU A 126 18.13 5.64 -35.92
CA GLU A 126 19.15 6.69 -35.72
C GLU A 126 19.99 6.83 -36.99
N LEU A 127 20.28 8.07 -37.44
CA LEU A 127 21.64 8.63 -37.61
C LEU A 127 21.61 9.94 -38.42
N GLY A 128 22.26 10.99 -37.91
CA GLY A 128 22.53 12.22 -38.68
C GLY A 128 22.99 13.39 -37.81
N SER A 129 24.28 13.46 -37.53
CA SER A 129 24.95 14.46 -36.70
C SER A 129 24.92 15.89 -37.25
N VAL A 130 24.66 16.88 -36.38
CA VAL A 130 25.34 18.19 -36.42
C VAL A 130 25.80 18.54 -35.00
N ILE A 131 27.09 18.83 -34.89
CA ILE A 131 27.79 19.18 -33.65
C ILE A 131 27.45 20.63 -33.30
N GLU A 132 26.65 20.84 -32.26
CA GLU A 132 26.68 22.05 -31.43
C GLU A 132 27.00 21.65 -29.99
N LYS A 133 28.08 22.21 -29.41
CA LYS A 133 28.40 22.04 -27.99
C LYS A 133 27.40 22.83 -27.13
N PRO A 134 27.08 22.36 -25.90
CA PRO A 134 25.71 22.42 -25.42
C PRO A 134 25.55 23.41 -24.25
N VAL A 135 24.99 24.58 -24.52
CA VAL A 135 24.61 25.55 -23.47
C VAL A 135 23.22 25.24 -22.88
N SER A 136 22.43 24.38 -23.52
CA SER A 136 21.08 23.98 -23.08
C SER A 136 21.02 22.67 -22.29
N SER A 137 21.97 21.74 -22.47
CA SER A 137 21.90 20.40 -21.86
C SER A 137 22.10 20.41 -20.34
N THR A 138 22.96 21.28 -19.82
CA THR A 138 23.26 21.39 -18.38
C THR A 138 22.05 21.87 -17.59
N ASN A 139 21.33 22.87 -18.11
CA ASN A 139 20.13 23.43 -17.45
C ASN A 139 18.98 22.42 -17.37
N VAL A 140 18.77 21.63 -18.43
CA VAL A 140 17.74 20.58 -18.45
C VAL A 140 18.09 19.45 -17.49
N GLN A 141 19.35 19.01 -17.47
CA GLN A 141 19.81 17.97 -16.56
C GLN A 141 19.76 18.41 -15.08
N ASP A 142 20.07 19.68 -14.80
CA ASP A 142 19.94 20.26 -13.47
C ASP A 142 18.48 20.37 -13.03
N LEU A 143 17.58 20.79 -13.92
CA LEU A 143 16.14 20.84 -13.64
C LEU A 143 15.59 19.43 -13.38
N LYS A 144 16.02 18.43 -14.15
CA LYS A 144 15.66 17.03 -13.96
C LYS A 144 16.10 16.52 -12.59
N ASN A 145 17.35 16.77 -12.19
CA ASN A 145 17.88 16.36 -10.89
C ASN A 145 17.15 17.05 -9.73
N LYS A 146 16.86 18.35 -9.86
CA LYS A 146 16.07 19.11 -8.88
C LYS A 146 14.65 18.57 -8.77
N SER A 147 14.02 18.27 -9.90
CA SER A 147 12.66 17.72 -9.95
C SER A 147 12.59 16.31 -9.35
N ALA A 148 13.56 15.44 -9.62
CA ALA A 148 13.64 14.10 -9.02
C ALA A 148 13.78 14.16 -7.48
N LYS A 149 14.65 15.05 -6.97
CA LYS A 149 14.76 15.31 -5.52
C LYS A 149 13.47 15.86 -4.93
N CYS A 150 12.82 16.77 -5.64
CA CYS A 150 11.52 17.32 -5.25
C CYS A 150 10.46 16.21 -5.16
N LEU A 151 10.38 15.32 -6.15
CA LEU A 151 9.48 14.18 -6.15
C LEU A 151 9.72 13.24 -4.96
N GLY A 152 10.98 12.90 -4.67
CA GLY A 152 11.32 12.11 -3.47
C GLY A 152 10.80 12.75 -2.17
N ASN A 153 11.00 14.06 -2.01
CA ASN A 153 10.50 14.81 -0.87
C ASN A 153 8.96 14.85 -0.81
N VAL A 154 8.27 14.94 -1.96
CA VAL A 154 6.80 14.90 -2.02
C VAL A 154 6.29 13.54 -1.57
N VAL A 155 6.89 12.44 -2.03
CA VAL A 155 6.48 11.09 -1.64
C VAL A 155 6.77 10.84 -0.15
N LEU A 156 7.91 11.29 0.36
CA LEU A 156 8.22 11.23 1.79
C LEU A 156 7.19 12.02 2.62
N SER A 157 6.87 13.24 2.20
CA SER A 157 5.85 14.07 2.85
C SER A 157 4.48 13.41 2.82
N TYR A 158 4.09 12.82 1.68
CA TYR A 158 2.85 12.06 1.54
C TYR A 158 2.77 10.91 2.55
N LEU A 159 3.82 10.09 2.64
CA LEU A 159 3.87 8.99 3.62
C LEU A 159 3.71 9.49 5.05
N VAL A 160 4.47 10.53 5.45
CA VAL A 160 4.40 11.07 6.81
C VAL A 160 3.02 11.64 7.11
N VAL A 161 2.45 12.45 6.22
CA VAL A 161 1.15 13.09 6.42
C VAL A 161 0.04 12.05 6.54
N VAL A 162 -0.03 11.08 5.64
CA VAL A 162 -1.10 10.06 5.66
C VAL A 162 -1.03 9.21 6.93
N HIS A 163 0.16 8.82 7.37
CA HIS A 163 0.30 8.02 8.60
C HIS A 163 0.02 8.82 9.86
N VAL A 164 0.49 10.07 9.96
CA VAL A 164 0.23 10.94 11.12
C VAL A 164 -1.25 11.29 11.21
N VAL A 165 -1.85 11.75 10.12
CA VAL A 165 -3.28 12.11 10.09
C VAL A 165 -4.12 10.85 10.31
N GLY A 166 -3.79 9.75 9.65
CA GLY A 166 -4.56 8.52 9.76
C GLY A 166 -4.55 7.91 11.16
N SER A 167 -3.37 7.82 11.78
CA SER A 167 -3.24 7.31 13.15
C SER A 167 -3.88 8.25 14.16
N SER A 168 -3.80 9.57 13.94
CA SER A 168 -4.47 10.55 14.79
C SER A 168 -5.99 10.43 14.71
N LEU A 169 -6.56 10.21 13.53
CA LEU A 169 -8.01 10.03 13.34
C LEU A 169 -8.52 8.76 14.03
N ILE A 170 -7.81 7.64 13.88
CA ILE A 170 -8.18 6.38 14.57
C ILE A 170 -8.05 6.55 16.08
N PHE A 171 -6.96 7.15 16.55
CA PHE A 171 -6.74 7.40 17.98
C PHE A 171 -7.84 8.29 18.58
N LEU A 172 -8.18 9.38 17.89
CA LEU A 172 -9.26 10.27 18.28
C LEU A 172 -10.59 9.52 18.34
N TYR A 173 -10.93 8.74 17.31
CA TYR A 173 -12.17 7.98 17.26
C TYR A 173 -12.30 7.00 18.42
N ILE A 174 -11.26 6.20 18.68
CA ILE A 174 -11.29 5.22 19.77
C ILE A 174 -11.36 5.91 21.13
N SER A 175 -10.70 7.06 21.28
CA SER A 175 -10.74 7.84 22.52
C SER A 175 -12.12 8.47 22.77
N LEU A 176 -12.81 8.90 21.72
CA LEU A 176 -14.13 9.53 21.81
C LEU A 176 -15.29 8.52 21.93
N VAL A 177 -15.13 7.30 21.41
CA VAL A 177 -16.19 6.29 21.37
C VAL A 177 -15.94 5.20 22.42
N PRO A 178 -16.71 5.17 23.54
CA PRO A 178 -16.48 4.24 24.63
C PRO A 178 -16.58 2.77 24.21
N SER A 179 -17.50 2.44 23.29
CA SER A 179 -17.67 1.09 22.77
C SER A 179 -16.37 0.55 22.13
N ALA A 180 -15.70 1.37 21.31
CA ALA A 180 -14.44 0.99 20.69
C ALA A 180 -13.30 0.90 21.72
N SER A 181 -13.21 1.87 22.63
CA SER A 181 -12.19 1.88 23.70
C SER A 181 -12.29 0.65 24.60
N GLN A 182 -13.51 0.25 24.98
CA GLN A 182 -13.75 -0.93 25.81
C GLN A 182 -13.26 -2.23 25.16
N VAL A 183 -13.41 -2.37 23.84
CA VAL A 183 -12.89 -3.54 23.10
C VAL A 183 -11.37 -3.64 23.25
N LEU A 184 -10.64 -2.54 23.07
CA LEU A 184 -9.18 -2.52 23.21
C LEU A 184 -8.73 -2.77 24.66
N ASN A 185 -9.41 -2.15 25.62
CA ASN A 185 -9.11 -2.31 27.05
C ASN A 185 -9.29 -3.76 27.49
N LYS A 186 -10.36 -4.43 27.05
CA LYS A 186 -10.60 -5.86 27.32
C LYS A 186 -9.50 -6.77 26.77
N LYS A 187 -8.94 -6.43 25.61
CA LYS A 187 -7.85 -7.17 24.96
C LYS A 187 -6.44 -6.74 25.43
N GLY A 188 -6.36 -5.78 26.37
CA GLY A 188 -5.09 -5.29 26.93
C GLY A 188 -4.19 -4.59 25.90
N LEU A 189 -4.79 -3.97 24.88
CA LEU A 189 -4.08 -3.27 23.81
C LEU A 189 -4.00 -1.79 24.10
N ARG A 190 -2.83 -1.20 23.86
CA ARG A 190 -2.66 0.27 23.95
C ARG A 190 -3.31 0.93 22.73
N THR A 191 -4.16 1.92 22.97
CA THR A 191 -4.86 2.67 21.90
C THR A 191 -3.91 3.29 20.88
N LEU A 192 -2.78 3.84 21.34
CA LEU A 192 -1.75 4.40 20.45
C LEU A 192 -1.15 3.32 19.52
N THR A 193 -0.77 2.17 20.09
CA THR A 193 -0.20 1.05 19.32
C THR A 193 -1.20 0.52 18.31
N PHE A 194 -2.47 0.35 18.71
CA PHE A 194 -3.55 -0.03 17.80
C PHE A 194 -3.68 0.96 16.64
N SER A 195 -3.75 2.25 16.94
CA SER A 195 -3.99 3.30 15.93
C SER A 195 -2.87 3.37 14.90
N ILE A 196 -1.61 3.35 15.34
CA ILE A 196 -0.45 3.36 14.45
C ILE A 196 -0.38 2.07 13.63
N PHE A 197 -0.56 0.92 14.27
CA PHE A 197 -0.51 -0.39 13.62
C PHE A 197 -1.57 -0.50 12.53
N THR A 198 -2.82 -0.18 12.86
CA THR A 198 -3.93 -0.23 11.92
C THR A 198 -3.69 0.73 10.78
N THR A 199 -3.31 1.99 11.01
CA THR A 199 -3.04 2.92 9.90
C THR A 199 -1.96 2.41 8.95
N ILE A 200 -0.85 1.87 9.45
CA ILE A 200 0.21 1.32 8.60
C ILE A 200 -0.31 0.12 7.80
N SER A 201 -1.01 -0.80 8.45
CA SER A 201 -1.58 -1.99 7.80
C SER A 201 -2.61 -1.61 6.73
N THR A 202 -3.57 -0.77 7.08
CA THR A 202 -4.64 -0.28 6.19
C THR A 202 -4.05 0.47 4.99
N PHE A 203 -3.06 1.35 5.19
CA PHE A 203 -2.42 2.11 4.11
C PHE A 203 -1.53 1.23 3.21
N ALA A 204 -0.83 0.25 3.79
CA ALA A 204 -0.03 -0.68 3.02
C ALA A 204 -0.90 -1.72 2.29
N ASN A 205 -2.21 -1.78 2.55
CA ASN A 205 -3.09 -2.88 2.15
C ASN A 205 -2.57 -4.22 2.70
N CYS A 206 -2.05 -4.25 3.94
CA CYS A 206 -1.54 -5.47 4.53
C CYS A 206 -2.66 -6.41 4.94
N GLY A 207 -3.57 -5.95 5.80
CA GLY A 207 -4.71 -6.74 6.30
C GLY A 207 -4.58 -7.21 7.74
N PHE A 208 -3.40 -7.04 8.36
CA PHE A 208 -3.25 -7.31 9.78
C PHE A 208 -3.97 -6.27 10.62
N VAL A 209 -4.63 -6.74 11.66
CA VAL A 209 -5.22 -5.92 12.71
C VAL A 209 -4.75 -6.52 14.03
N PRO A 210 -4.41 -5.73 15.06
CA PRO A 210 -3.80 -6.27 16.29
C PRO A 210 -4.81 -6.99 17.21
N ILE A 211 -5.95 -7.43 16.65
CA ILE A 211 -6.99 -8.25 17.29
C ILE A 211 -7.32 -9.44 16.38
N ASN A 212 -7.70 -10.57 16.98
CA ASN A 212 -7.84 -11.83 16.26
C ASN A 212 -9.03 -11.85 15.30
N GLU A 213 -10.12 -11.18 15.65
CA GLU A 213 -11.36 -11.18 14.85
C GLU A 213 -11.38 -10.07 13.77
N ASN A 214 -10.21 -9.46 13.48
CA ASN A 214 -10.08 -8.37 12.51
C ASN A 214 -11.12 -7.26 12.77
N MET A 215 -11.71 -6.65 11.74
CA MET A 215 -12.68 -5.56 11.90
C MET A 215 -14.11 -6.03 12.24
N VAL A 216 -14.36 -7.34 12.40
CA VAL A 216 -15.68 -7.89 12.73
C VAL A 216 -16.20 -7.36 14.07
N VAL A 217 -15.32 -7.15 15.06
CA VAL A 217 -15.69 -6.61 16.38
C VAL A 217 -16.18 -5.16 16.28
N PHE A 218 -15.72 -4.43 15.26
CA PHE A 218 -16.09 -3.05 15.00
C PHE A 218 -17.23 -2.92 13.98
N LYS A 219 -17.96 -3.99 13.65
CA LYS A 219 -19.05 -3.96 12.65
C LYS A 219 -20.14 -2.94 12.95
N LYS A 220 -20.40 -2.65 14.23
CA LYS A 220 -21.36 -1.61 14.68
C LYS A 220 -20.75 -0.21 14.72
N ASN A 221 -19.42 -0.10 14.69
CA ASN A 221 -18.69 1.16 14.76
C ASN A 221 -18.44 1.73 13.36
N SER A 222 -19.50 2.11 12.65
CA SER A 222 -19.42 2.61 11.27
C SER A 222 -18.46 3.79 11.10
N GLY A 223 -18.30 4.62 12.12
CA GLY A 223 -17.36 5.75 12.08
C GLY A 223 -15.90 5.32 11.93
N LEU A 224 -15.48 4.21 12.56
CA LEU A 224 -14.13 3.68 12.38
C LEU A 224 -13.95 3.20 10.94
N LEU A 225 -14.91 2.43 10.42
CA LEU A 225 -14.88 1.90 9.05
C LEU A 225 -14.80 3.03 8.01
N LEU A 226 -15.54 4.12 8.22
CA LEU A 226 -15.49 5.31 7.35
C LEU A 226 -14.14 6.04 7.39
N ILE A 227 -13.42 6.01 8.52
CA ILE A 227 -12.06 6.57 8.60
C ILE A 227 -11.07 5.70 7.83
N LEU A 228 -11.25 4.36 7.87
CA LEU A 228 -10.35 3.40 7.22
C LEU A 228 -10.54 3.35 5.70
N ILE A 229 -11.78 3.44 5.18
CA ILE A 229 -12.06 3.34 3.72
C ILE A 229 -11.17 4.27 2.87
N PRO A 230 -11.07 5.59 3.15
CA PRO A 230 -10.20 6.48 2.40
C PRO A 230 -8.72 6.12 2.54
N GLN A 231 -8.29 5.59 3.69
CA GLN A 231 -6.91 5.20 3.94
C GLN A 231 -6.50 4.00 3.08
N ILE A 232 -7.38 2.99 2.96
CA ILE A 232 -7.18 1.84 2.07
C ILE A 232 -7.03 2.30 0.63
N LEU A 233 -7.90 3.21 0.19
CA LEU A 233 -7.87 3.73 -1.17
C LEU A 233 -6.60 4.55 -1.45
N MET A 234 -6.20 5.42 -0.52
CA MET A 234 -4.96 6.22 -0.60
C MET A 234 -3.69 5.38 -0.57
N GLY A 235 -3.77 4.15 -0.08
CA GLY A 235 -2.72 3.14 -0.13
C GLY A 235 -2.39 2.69 -1.55
N ASN A 236 -1.96 1.44 -1.68
CA ASN A 236 -1.44 0.90 -2.95
C ASN A 236 -2.43 1.04 -4.12
N THR A 237 -3.74 0.96 -3.86
CA THR A 237 -4.79 0.94 -4.90
C THR A 237 -4.88 2.23 -5.72
N LEU A 238 -4.96 3.41 -5.09
CA LEU A 238 -5.07 4.70 -5.79
C LEU A 238 -3.85 5.61 -5.56
N TYR A 239 -2.74 5.07 -5.04
CA TYR A 239 -1.52 5.84 -4.84
C TYR A 239 -1.11 6.71 -6.05
N PRO A 240 -1.06 6.20 -7.30
CA PRO A 240 -0.75 7.02 -8.48
C PRO A 240 -1.68 8.22 -8.67
N LEU A 241 -2.98 8.04 -8.42
CA LEU A 241 -3.99 9.10 -8.54
C LEU A 241 -3.84 10.12 -7.42
N CYS A 242 -3.70 9.68 -6.17
CA CYS A 242 -3.49 10.55 -5.01
C CYS A 242 -2.21 11.38 -5.14
N LEU A 243 -1.11 10.77 -5.58
CA LEU A 243 0.15 11.46 -5.85
C LEU A 243 -0.01 12.50 -6.95
N TRP A 244 -0.70 12.17 -8.05
CA TRP A 244 -0.94 13.11 -9.14
C TRP A 244 -1.77 14.32 -8.68
N VAL A 245 -2.83 14.10 -7.90
CA VAL A 245 -3.65 15.18 -7.32
C VAL A 245 -2.79 16.06 -6.41
N LEU A 246 -1.96 15.45 -5.56
CA LEU A 246 -1.05 16.17 -4.67
C LEU A 246 -0.06 17.04 -5.44
N ILE A 247 0.64 16.50 -6.43
CA ILE A 247 1.60 17.27 -7.25
C ILE A 247 0.89 18.41 -7.97
N ARG A 248 -0.33 18.19 -8.48
CA ARG A 248 -1.13 19.23 -9.12
C ARG A 248 -1.56 20.33 -8.13
N ALA A 249 -1.94 19.96 -6.91
CA ALA A 249 -2.26 20.91 -5.85
C ALA A 249 -1.01 21.75 -5.47
N LEU A 250 0.13 21.09 -5.28
CA LEU A 250 1.41 21.75 -4.99
C LEU A 250 1.88 22.67 -6.12
N LYS A 251 1.66 22.30 -7.39
CA LYS A 251 1.89 23.17 -8.56
C LYS A 251 1.07 24.46 -8.46
N ARG A 252 -0.21 24.35 -8.08
CA ARG A 252 -1.10 25.53 -7.94
C ARG A 252 -0.74 26.42 -6.75
N VAL A 253 -0.41 25.82 -5.61
CA VAL A 253 -0.10 26.55 -4.37
C VAL A 253 1.28 27.20 -4.44
N THR A 254 2.30 26.43 -4.85
CA THR A 254 3.70 26.88 -4.78
C THR A 254 4.17 27.57 -6.05
N LYS A 255 3.48 27.37 -7.20
CA LYS A 255 3.84 27.87 -8.54
C LYS A 255 5.28 27.56 -8.97
N ARG A 256 5.88 26.52 -8.37
CA ARG A 256 7.22 26.03 -8.66
C ARG A 256 7.28 25.34 -10.02
N VAL A 257 8.31 25.66 -10.81
CA VAL A 257 8.54 25.11 -12.15
C VAL A 257 8.78 23.60 -12.12
N GLU A 258 9.34 23.09 -11.03
CA GLU A 258 9.64 21.68 -10.81
C GLU A 258 8.38 20.81 -10.90
N PHE A 259 7.26 21.25 -10.30
CA PHE A 259 6.00 20.48 -10.37
C PHE A 259 5.37 20.47 -11.76
N GLY A 260 5.59 21.52 -12.56
CA GLY A 260 5.21 21.54 -13.96
C GLY A 260 6.01 20.52 -14.76
N TYR A 261 7.34 20.56 -14.60
CA TYR A 261 8.26 19.62 -15.24
C TYR A 261 7.95 18.16 -14.87
N LEU A 262 7.60 17.87 -13.61
CA LEU A 262 7.20 16.53 -13.16
C LEU A 262 5.99 15.97 -13.92
N LEU A 263 4.93 16.78 -14.07
CA LEU A 263 3.69 16.34 -14.73
C LEU A 263 3.84 16.19 -16.25
N GLU A 264 4.68 17.01 -16.87
CA GLU A 264 4.90 17.01 -18.32
C GLU A 264 5.91 15.94 -18.74
N ASN A 265 6.96 15.69 -17.93
CA ASN A 265 8.09 14.81 -18.27
C ASN A 265 8.10 13.50 -17.46
N TRP A 266 6.92 12.95 -17.13
CA TRP A 266 6.78 11.74 -16.31
C TRP A 266 7.60 10.54 -16.82
N ARG A 267 7.79 10.40 -18.15
CA ARG A 267 8.60 9.33 -18.78
C ARG A 267 10.09 9.43 -18.46
N GLU A 268 10.61 10.65 -18.34
CA GLU A 268 12.05 10.90 -18.21
C GLU A 268 12.59 10.63 -16.80
N LEU A 269 11.71 10.73 -15.80
CA LEU A 269 12.00 10.52 -14.38
C LEU A 269 12.01 9.04 -13.99
N ARG A 270 11.48 8.15 -14.85
CA ARG A 270 11.44 6.68 -14.66
C ARG A 270 10.77 6.23 -13.35
N TYR A 271 9.86 7.03 -12.79
CA TYR A 271 9.06 6.66 -11.62
C TYR A 271 7.74 6.02 -12.06
N SER A 272 7.53 4.75 -11.73
CA SER A 272 6.41 3.92 -12.22
C SER A 272 5.03 4.45 -11.83
N HIS A 273 4.91 5.08 -10.65
CA HIS A 273 3.62 5.55 -10.12
C HIS A 273 3.25 6.95 -10.63
N LEU A 274 4.14 7.64 -11.36
CA LEU A 274 3.78 8.90 -12.00
C LEU A 274 3.20 8.60 -13.39
N LEU A 275 1.88 8.47 -13.42
CA LEU A 275 1.13 8.15 -14.63
C LEU A 275 0.68 9.42 -15.37
N PRO A 276 0.51 9.36 -16.71
CA PRO A 276 -0.11 10.45 -17.45
C PRO A 276 -1.57 10.64 -17.00
N THR A 277 -2.05 11.88 -17.11
CA THR A 277 -3.38 12.31 -16.64
C THR A 277 -4.52 11.36 -17.04
N VAL A 278 -4.57 10.96 -18.31
CA VAL A 278 -5.62 10.05 -18.82
C VAL A 278 -5.60 8.70 -18.11
N ARG A 279 -4.41 8.14 -17.84
CA ARG A 279 -4.28 6.86 -17.14
C ARG A 279 -4.64 6.98 -15.66
N CYS A 280 -4.34 8.10 -15.01
CA CYS A 280 -4.80 8.36 -13.63
C CYS A 280 -6.33 8.37 -13.54
N PHE A 281 -7.00 9.09 -14.45
CA PHE A 281 -8.47 9.14 -14.48
C PHE A 281 -9.08 7.78 -14.83
N LEU A 282 -8.50 7.05 -15.78
CA LEU A 282 -8.95 5.70 -16.13
C LEU A 282 -8.78 4.72 -14.96
N LEU A 283 -7.65 4.79 -14.24
CA LEU A 283 -7.43 4.01 -13.02
C LEU A 283 -8.48 4.33 -11.96
N GLY A 284 -8.72 5.63 -11.69
CA GLY A 284 -9.77 6.04 -10.75
C GLY A 284 -11.14 5.52 -11.16
N ALA A 285 -11.54 5.75 -12.42
CA ALA A 285 -12.83 5.35 -12.95
C ALA A 285 -13.04 3.83 -12.86
N THR A 286 -12.02 3.03 -13.22
CA THR A 286 -12.10 1.57 -13.13
C THR A 286 -12.18 1.08 -11.67
N VAL A 287 -11.36 1.63 -10.77
CA VAL A 287 -11.39 1.27 -9.35
C VAL A 287 -12.76 1.57 -8.73
N PHE A 288 -13.27 2.80 -8.90
CA PHE A 288 -14.59 3.17 -8.38
C PHE A 288 -15.73 2.42 -9.07
N GLY A 289 -15.63 2.15 -10.37
CA GLY A 289 -16.61 1.34 -11.11
C GLY A 289 -16.72 -0.08 -10.57
N PHE A 290 -15.59 -0.75 -10.34
CA PHE A 290 -15.57 -2.09 -9.75
C PHE A 290 -16.04 -2.11 -8.29
N ILE A 291 -15.68 -1.10 -7.48
CA ILE A 291 -16.18 -0.98 -6.10
C ILE A 291 -17.69 -0.79 -6.11
N LEU A 292 -18.22 0.10 -6.95
CA LEU A 292 -19.66 0.36 -7.05
C LEU A 292 -20.42 -0.90 -7.48
N ALA A 293 -19.94 -1.59 -8.52
CA ALA A 293 -20.55 -2.82 -9.01
C ALA A 293 -20.60 -3.91 -7.93
N GLN A 294 -19.46 -4.15 -7.26
CA GLN A 294 -19.40 -5.12 -6.16
C GLN A 294 -20.27 -4.70 -4.98
N TRP A 295 -20.33 -3.41 -4.64
CA TRP A 295 -21.13 -2.90 -3.53
C TRP A 295 -22.61 -3.08 -3.76
N ILE A 296 -23.09 -2.85 -5.00
CA ILE A 296 -24.47 -3.12 -5.41
C ILE A 296 -24.76 -4.63 -5.30
N LEU A 297 -23.88 -5.49 -5.81
CA LEU A 297 -24.07 -6.95 -5.77
C LEU A 297 -24.06 -7.49 -4.33
N PHE A 298 -23.11 -7.03 -3.51
CA PHE A 298 -23.01 -7.42 -2.11
C PHE A 298 -24.27 -7.00 -1.34
N CYS A 299 -24.69 -5.74 -1.47
CA CYS A 299 -25.90 -5.24 -0.83
C CYS A 299 -27.15 -6.01 -1.29
N SER A 300 -27.25 -6.37 -2.57
CA SER A 300 -28.42 -7.07 -3.12
C SER A 300 -28.54 -8.50 -2.61
N LEU A 301 -27.42 -9.23 -2.51
CA LEU A 301 -27.40 -10.64 -2.11
C LEU A 301 -27.39 -10.84 -0.59
N GLU A 302 -26.74 -9.94 0.18
CA GLU A 302 -26.55 -10.11 1.63
C GLU A 302 -27.51 -9.27 2.48
N TRP A 303 -28.49 -8.58 1.89
CA TRP A 303 -29.37 -7.66 2.64
C TRP A 303 -30.16 -8.33 3.77
N LYS A 304 -30.54 -9.59 3.55
CA LYS A 304 -31.35 -10.42 4.46
C LYS A 304 -30.60 -11.67 4.95
N SER A 305 -29.29 -11.74 4.75
CA SER A 305 -28.49 -12.87 5.22
C SER A 305 -28.11 -12.73 6.69
N GLN A 306 -27.62 -13.82 7.27
CA GLN A 306 -27.08 -13.86 8.64
C GLN A 306 -25.89 -12.89 8.82
N VAL A 307 -25.15 -12.61 7.74
CA VAL A 307 -23.99 -11.70 7.72
C VAL A 307 -24.37 -10.30 8.20
N THR A 308 -25.53 -9.80 7.76
CA THR A 308 -26.00 -8.45 8.07
C THR A 308 -27.10 -8.43 9.14
N GLU A 309 -27.32 -9.54 9.83
CA GLU A 309 -28.36 -9.65 10.84
C GLU A 309 -28.03 -8.79 12.08
N GLY A 310 -29.04 -8.09 12.59
CA GLY A 310 -28.90 -7.20 13.75
C GLY A 310 -28.15 -5.88 13.48
N LEU A 311 -27.87 -5.54 12.22
CA LEU A 311 -27.30 -4.26 11.80
C LEU A 311 -28.36 -3.30 11.26
N ASN A 312 -28.21 -2.02 11.60
CA ASN A 312 -29.02 -0.95 11.03
C ASN A 312 -28.71 -0.72 9.55
N VAL A 313 -29.63 -0.12 8.80
CA VAL A 313 -29.45 0.18 7.36
C VAL A 313 -28.13 0.92 7.08
N HIS A 314 -27.81 1.94 7.88
CA HIS A 314 -26.54 2.66 7.77
C HIS A 314 -25.32 1.77 8.03
N GLU A 315 -25.37 0.94 9.08
CA GLU A 315 -24.28 0.03 9.43
C GLU A 315 -24.07 -1.03 8.33
N LYS A 316 -25.16 -1.55 7.75
CA LYS A 316 -25.11 -2.48 6.62
C LYS A 316 -24.42 -1.86 5.42
N LEU A 317 -24.81 -0.64 5.04
CA LEU A 317 -24.25 0.07 3.88
C LEU A 317 -22.76 0.38 4.06
N VAL A 318 -22.36 0.88 5.24
CA VAL A 318 -20.96 1.19 5.53
C VAL A 318 -20.12 -0.09 5.65
N GLY A 319 -20.64 -1.12 6.32
CA GLY A 319 -19.97 -2.41 6.45
C GLY A 319 -19.77 -3.09 5.10
N SER A 320 -20.79 -3.11 4.24
CA SER A 320 -20.66 -3.67 2.89
C SER A 320 -19.70 -2.88 2.02
N LEU A 321 -19.69 -1.55 2.12
CA LEU A 321 -18.73 -0.71 1.40
C LEU A 321 -17.31 -1.00 1.87
N PHE A 322 -17.08 -1.09 3.19
CA PHE A 322 -15.79 -1.45 3.76
C PHE A 322 -15.31 -2.82 3.27
N GLN A 323 -16.18 -3.83 3.29
CA GLN A 323 -15.84 -5.18 2.84
C GLN A 323 -15.44 -5.22 1.37
N VAL A 324 -16.18 -4.51 0.51
CA VAL A 324 -15.93 -4.46 -0.93
C VAL A 324 -14.69 -3.65 -1.28
N VAL A 325 -14.40 -2.56 -0.55
CA VAL A 325 -13.15 -1.80 -0.73
C VAL A 325 -11.94 -2.67 -0.39
N ASN A 326 -12.07 -3.55 0.60
CA ASN A 326 -11.00 -4.45 1.01
C ASN A 326 -10.79 -5.67 0.09
N SER A 327 -11.71 -5.96 -0.83
CA SER A 327 -11.60 -7.13 -1.71
C SER A 327 -10.39 -7.08 -2.66
N ARG A 328 -9.81 -5.89 -2.90
CA ARG A 328 -8.59 -5.74 -3.71
C ARG A 328 -7.34 -5.75 -2.83
N HIS A 329 -6.96 -6.94 -2.37
CA HIS A 329 -5.71 -7.23 -1.65
C HIS A 329 -5.45 -6.43 -0.36
N ALA A 330 -6.46 -5.89 0.32
CA ALA A 330 -6.25 -5.15 1.57
C ALA A 330 -6.32 -6.02 2.83
N GLY A 331 -6.98 -7.19 2.74
CA GLY A 331 -6.95 -8.24 3.77
C GLY A 331 -7.76 -7.97 5.05
N GLU A 332 -8.26 -6.75 5.28
CA GLU A 332 -9.18 -6.46 6.38
C GLU A 332 -10.60 -6.91 6.03
N TYR A 333 -11.32 -7.47 7.01
CA TYR A 333 -12.70 -7.93 6.83
C TYR A 333 -13.56 -7.56 8.03
N VAL A 334 -14.79 -7.14 7.75
CA VAL A 334 -15.79 -6.77 8.76
C VAL A 334 -16.89 -7.84 8.89
N PHE A 335 -17.01 -8.69 7.88
CA PHE A 335 -17.94 -9.81 7.85
C PHE A 335 -17.19 -11.14 7.80
N ASP A 336 -17.76 -12.17 8.41
CA ASP A 336 -17.22 -13.52 8.34
C ASP A 336 -17.43 -14.10 6.93
N LEU A 337 -16.33 -14.21 6.18
CA LEU A 337 -16.33 -14.72 4.81
C LEU A 337 -16.86 -16.15 4.70
N SER A 338 -16.84 -16.95 5.78
CA SER A 338 -17.38 -18.31 5.77
C SER A 338 -18.91 -18.37 5.68
N THR A 339 -19.57 -17.27 6.06
CA THR A 339 -21.04 -17.14 6.10
C THR A 339 -21.61 -16.34 4.91
N VAL A 340 -20.74 -15.75 4.09
CA VAL A 340 -21.11 -14.99 2.91
C VAL A 340 -21.54 -15.93 1.78
N SER A 341 -22.48 -15.49 0.94
CA SER A 341 -22.96 -16.29 -0.19
C SER A 341 -21.82 -16.72 -1.14
N PRO A 342 -21.88 -17.94 -1.70
CA PRO A 342 -20.87 -18.43 -2.64
C PRO A 342 -20.66 -17.53 -3.86
N ALA A 343 -21.70 -16.85 -4.34
CA ALA A 343 -21.60 -15.93 -5.47
C ALA A 343 -20.68 -14.74 -5.19
N ILE A 344 -20.73 -14.19 -3.97
CA ILE A 344 -19.85 -13.10 -3.55
C ILE A 344 -18.43 -13.61 -3.32
N LEU A 345 -18.26 -14.82 -2.79
CA LEU A 345 -16.94 -15.44 -2.65
C LEU A 345 -16.24 -15.57 -4.02
N VAL A 346 -16.96 -16.04 -5.04
CA VAL A 346 -16.43 -16.08 -6.42
C VAL A 346 -16.09 -14.68 -6.93
N LEU A 347 -16.94 -13.69 -6.64
CA LEU A 347 -16.67 -12.30 -6.99
C LEU A 347 -15.41 -11.75 -6.31
N PHE A 348 -15.19 -12.04 -5.03
CA PHE A 348 -13.97 -11.65 -4.31
C PHE A 348 -12.74 -12.37 -4.87
N VAL A 349 -12.84 -13.65 -5.20
CA VAL A 349 -11.76 -14.41 -5.85
C VAL A 349 -11.39 -13.84 -7.22
N LEU A 350 -12.33 -13.29 -7.99
CA LEU A 350 -12.04 -12.64 -9.27
C LEU A 350 -11.40 -11.24 -9.11
N MET A 351 -11.61 -10.61 -7.96
CA MET A 351 -11.14 -9.25 -7.67
C MET A 351 -9.75 -9.23 -7.01
N MET A 352 -9.44 -10.27 -6.24
CA MET A 352 -8.08 -10.64 -5.76
C MET A 352 -7.30 -11.32 -6.89
#